data_AF-A0A0S7ZHK6-F1
#
_entry.id   AF-A0A0S7ZHK6-F1
#
_cell.length_a   1.000
_cell.length_b   1.000
_cell.length_c   1.000
_cell.angle_alpha   90.00
_cell.angle_beta   90.00
_cell.angle_gamma   90.00
#
_symmetry.space_group_name_H-M   'P 1'
#
loop_
_entity.id
_entity.type
_entity.pdbx_description
1 polymer ?
#
loop_
_entity_poly.entity_id
_entity_poly.type
_entity_poly.pdbx_seq_one_letter_code
_entity_poly.pdbx_strand_id
1 'polypeptide(L)'
;MGNDSTLKHGDSRAFTERVEIERFGPKTQAIFDHLTSRVIGQERAAEHVARRFSIYYSGLGDGRRPIGSFIFSGPTGVGKTLMAEELARCLVADQPHAPLIRIQCGKYKESHRVSELIGSPPGYVQSDKPGMLSQMKIDEPHFWVKARPFLEKRFRDRDPKKLEDVLANFYQEYRPYLSVILFDEVEKAHNDLWNLLLHIIDDGELTMANGEITDFRNSVVILTCNVGGRRQQELLAGKSHQMGFGTPESDISQNADLLDQRIYGDTVKLIEERFAPELVGRLRSEIIIFRTLDYSSRLKVLELMLSLEQEKVSGRRGTTAPPMLLHFSEEFKAFLLQEGSNRLYGLRPLRDVVHKRVTLPLSTSIECGALEHGDEVLFTMEGSEPAIYRKPHPEPREAGRANVYQRPAQAVHSAGSPDDEEQE
;
A
#
# COMPACT_ATOMS: atom_id res chain seq x y z
N MET A 1 -45.68 11.51 31.60
CA MET A 1 -46.51 10.43 31.04
C MET A 1 -46.50 10.56 29.52
N GLY A 2 -46.25 9.45 28.81
CA GLY A 2 -46.21 9.35 27.34
C GLY A 2 -44.79 9.59 26.78
N ASN A 3 -44.15 8.70 26.04
CA ASN A 3 -44.63 7.56 25.26
C ASN A 3 -43.65 6.39 25.40
N ASP A 4 -44.14 5.29 25.96
CA ASP A 4 -43.50 3.98 25.85
C ASP A 4 -44.22 3.22 24.74
N SER A 5 -43.73 3.36 23.51
CA SER A 5 -44.23 2.62 22.34
C SER A 5 -43.50 1.28 22.23
N THR A 6 -43.75 0.40 23.19
CA THR A 6 -43.34 -1.00 23.08
C THR A 6 -44.21 -1.67 22.02
N LEU A 7 -43.56 -2.12 20.92
CA LEU A 7 -44.17 -2.89 19.84
C LEU A 7 -44.93 -4.09 20.42
N LYS A 8 -46.27 -4.03 20.41
CA LYS A 8 -47.11 -5.18 20.78
C LYS A 8 -46.87 -6.29 19.76
N HIS A 9 -46.68 -7.52 20.24
CA HIS A 9 -46.29 -8.74 19.50
C HIS A 9 -47.16 -9.14 18.27
N GLY A 10 -48.07 -8.30 17.77
CA GLY A 10 -48.90 -8.54 16.57
C GLY A 10 -48.49 -7.75 15.32
N ASP A 11 -47.59 -6.76 15.42
CA ASP A 11 -47.32 -5.79 14.34
C ASP A 11 -46.15 -6.17 13.40
N SER A 12 -45.55 -7.36 13.60
CA SER A 12 -44.46 -7.86 12.74
C SER A 12 -44.91 -8.14 11.29
N ARG A 13 -46.23 -8.24 11.04
CA ARG A 13 -46.82 -8.39 9.71
C ARG A 13 -46.66 -7.17 8.80
N ALA A 14 -46.32 -6.00 9.36
CA ALA A 14 -46.04 -4.79 8.60
C ALA A 14 -44.63 -4.78 7.96
N PHE A 15 -43.73 -5.66 8.39
CA PHE A 15 -42.36 -5.78 7.89
C PHE A 15 -42.29 -6.91 6.87
N THR A 16 -42.61 -6.60 5.62
CA THR A 16 -42.75 -7.60 4.55
C THR A 16 -41.48 -7.87 3.76
N GLU A 17 -40.49 -6.99 3.88
CA GLU A 17 -39.25 -7.04 3.09
C GLU A 17 -38.07 -7.41 3.97
N ARG A 18 -37.34 -8.45 3.57
CA ARG A 18 -36.07 -8.82 4.18
C ARG A 18 -34.98 -7.92 3.62
N VAL A 19 -34.27 -7.23 4.49
CA VAL A 19 -33.09 -6.43 4.11
C VAL A 19 -31.88 -7.35 4.01
N GLU A 20 -31.14 -7.27 2.91
CA GLU A 20 -29.84 -7.90 2.78
C GLU A 20 -28.80 -7.16 3.64
N ILE A 21 -28.19 -7.85 4.60
CA ILE A 21 -27.22 -7.27 5.56
C ILE A 21 -25.77 -7.63 5.25
N GLU A 22 -25.54 -8.52 4.28
CA GLU A 22 -24.22 -9.05 3.96
C GLU A 22 -23.54 -8.30 2.80
N ARG A 23 -24.29 -7.49 2.04
CA ARG A 23 -23.79 -6.81 0.85
C ARG A 23 -23.27 -5.42 1.15
N PHE A 24 -22.11 -5.07 0.59
CA PHE A 24 -21.61 -3.70 0.65
C PHE A 24 -22.32 -2.77 -0.35
N GLY A 25 -22.49 -1.51 0.05
CA GLY A 25 -22.85 -0.45 -0.88
C GLY A 25 -21.73 -0.21 -1.92
N PRO A 26 -22.02 0.40 -3.08
CA PRO A 26 -21.07 0.50 -4.20
C PRO A 26 -19.72 1.13 -3.84
N LYS A 27 -19.70 2.18 -3.01
CA LYS A 27 -18.47 2.85 -2.57
C LYS A 27 -17.60 1.92 -1.71
N THR A 28 -18.22 1.20 -0.78
CA THR A 28 -17.52 0.25 0.11
C THR A 28 -17.06 -0.98 -0.67
N GLN A 29 -17.88 -1.47 -1.60
CA GLN A 29 -17.50 -2.57 -2.48
C GLN A 29 -16.26 -2.24 -3.30
N ALA A 30 -16.17 -1.03 -3.85
CA ALA A 30 -14.98 -0.58 -4.59
C ALA A 30 -13.70 -0.58 -3.73
N ILE A 31 -13.80 -0.21 -2.44
CA ILE A 31 -12.68 -0.30 -1.50
C ILE A 31 -12.29 -1.77 -1.27
N PHE A 32 -13.26 -2.63 -0.99
CA PHE A 32 -13.03 -4.06 -0.77
C PHE A 32 -12.37 -4.73 -1.99
N ASP A 33 -12.89 -4.47 -3.19
CA ASP A 33 -12.38 -5.03 -4.44
C ASP A 33 -10.95 -4.53 -4.72
N HIS A 34 -10.69 -3.24 -4.50
CA HIS A 34 -9.34 -2.68 -4.64
C HIS A 34 -8.36 -3.36 -3.67
N LEU A 35 -8.70 -3.44 -2.38
CA LEU A 35 -7.85 -4.05 -1.36
C LEU A 35 -7.59 -5.54 -1.65
N THR A 36 -8.61 -6.31 -2.03
CA THR A 36 -8.46 -7.75 -2.32
C THR A 36 -7.70 -8.02 -3.62
N SER A 37 -7.78 -7.12 -4.60
CA SER A 37 -6.99 -7.23 -5.83
C SER A 37 -5.48 -6.98 -5.63
N ARG A 38 -5.11 -6.25 -4.56
CA ARG A 38 -3.72 -5.87 -4.27
C ARG A 38 -3.11 -6.62 -3.08
N VAL A 39 -3.90 -6.95 -2.07
CA VAL A 39 -3.48 -7.61 -0.82
C VAL A 39 -4.02 -9.04 -0.78
N ILE A 40 -3.29 -9.93 -1.45
CA ILE A 40 -3.69 -11.32 -1.66
C ILE A 40 -3.66 -12.13 -0.36
N GLY A 41 -4.69 -12.96 -0.14
CA GLY A 41 -4.76 -13.91 0.98
C GLY A 41 -5.11 -13.26 2.32
N GLN A 42 -5.60 -12.02 2.29
CA GLN A 42 -5.99 -11.24 3.48
C GLN A 42 -7.42 -10.68 3.31
N GLU A 43 -8.31 -11.44 2.70
CA GLU A 43 -9.69 -11.03 2.37
C GLU A 43 -10.48 -10.66 3.62
N ARG A 44 -10.31 -11.41 4.72
CA ARG A 44 -10.95 -11.08 6.02
C ARG A 44 -10.47 -9.74 6.58
N ALA A 45 -9.19 -9.40 6.39
CA ALA A 45 -8.65 -8.11 6.81
C ALA A 45 -9.23 -6.97 5.95
N ALA A 46 -9.28 -7.16 4.64
CA ALA A 46 -9.89 -6.20 3.71
C ALA A 46 -11.38 -5.99 4.01
N GLU A 47 -12.12 -7.06 4.30
CA GLU A 47 -13.53 -7.00 4.67
C GLU A 47 -13.74 -6.17 5.94
N HIS A 48 -12.92 -6.42 6.97
CA HIS A 48 -13.00 -5.69 8.24
C HIS A 48 -12.73 -4.20 8.07
N VAL A 49 -11.71 -3.84 7.29
CA VAL A 49 -11.42 -2.45 6.93
C VAL A 49 -12.59 -1.82 6.14
N ALA A 50 -13.11 -2.51 5.12
CA ALA A 50 -14.20 -2.02 4.29
C ALA A 50 -15.50 -1.81 5.08
N ARG A 51 -15.83 -2.71 6.02
CA ARG A 51 -17.00 -2.57 6.92
C ARG A 51 -17.01 -1.24 7.66
N ARG A 52 -15.84 -0.74 8.07
CA ARG A 52 -15.73 0.56 8.74
C ARG A 52 -16.12 1.73 7.83
N PHE A 53 -15.81 1.65 6.54
CA PHE A 53 -16.29 2.63 5.56
C PHE A 53 -17.79 2.56 5.30
N SER A 54 -18.41 1.39 5.46
CA SER A 54 -19.88 1.27 5.42
C SER A 54 -20.54 2.10 6.54
N ILE A 55 -19.99 2.03 7.75
CA ILE A 55 -20.44 2.83 8.90
C ILE A 55 -20.22 4.33 8.64
N TYR A 56 -19.06 4.69 8.09
CA TYR A 56 -18.77 6.09 7.73
C TYR A 56 -19.73 6.63 6.67
N TYR A 57 -19.91 5.93 5.55
CA TYR A 57 -20.77 6.38 4.45
C TYR A 57 -22.26 6.39 4.80
N SER A 58 -22.70 5.60 5.78
CA SER A 58 -24.07 5.66 6.30
C SER A 58 -24.29 6.79 7.31
N GLY A 59 -23.23 7.45 7.78
CA GLY A 59 -23.31 8.50 8.79
C GLY A 59 -23.62 7.99 10.21
N LEU A 60 -23.51 6.67 10.44
CA LEU A 60 -23.77 6.03 11.73
C LEU A 60 -22.52 5.95 12.63
N GLY A 61 -21.38 6.45 12.15
CA GLY A 61 -20.15 6.50 12.91
C GLY A 61 -20.19 7.54 14.03
N ASP A 62 -19.37 7.32 15.06
CA ASP A 62 -19.11 8.35 16.07
C ASP A 62 -18.24 9.46 15.47
N GLY A 63 -18.85 10.61 15.20
CA GLY A 63 -18.16 11.77 14.61
C GLY A 63 -17.10 12.40 15.51
N ARG A 64 -16.93 11.97 16.77
CA ARG A 64 -15.82 12.39 17.62
C ARG A 64 -14.55 11.57 17.42
N ARG A 65 -14.64 10.41 16.79
CA ARG A 65 -13.52 9.48 16.65
C ARG A 65 -12.99 9.45 15.22
N PRO A 66 -11.77 8.92 15.01
CA PRO A 66 -11.31 8.59 13.67
C PRO A 66 -12.29 7.64 12.98
N ILE A 67 -12.31 7.71 11.65
CA ILE A 67 -13.17 6.85 10.82
C ILE A 67 -12.94 5.39 11.15
N GLY A 68 -11.69 4.99 11.37
CA GLY A 68 -11.33 3.67 11.85
C GLY A 68 -9.96 3.71 12.52
N SER A 69 -9.80 2.92 13.57
CA SER A 69 -8.53 2.75 14.29
C SER A 69 -8.25 1.26 14.40
N PHE A 70 -7.24 0.75 13.72
CA PHE A 70 -7.00 -0.69 13.56
C PHE A 70 -5.67 -1.12 14.14
N ILE A 71 -5.61 -2.34 14.70
CA ILE A 71 -4.35 -3.04 14.99
C ILE A 71 -4.18 -4.18 14.00
N PHE A 72 -3.22 -4.07 13.09
CA PHE A 72 -2.82 -5.12 12.18
C PHE A 72 -1.73 -5.97 12.82
N SER A 73 -2.05 -7.22 13.16
CA SER A 73 -1.14 -8.16 13.81
C SER A 73 -0.84 -9.36 12.92
N GLY A 74 0.36 -9.93 13.00
CA GLY A 74 0.72 -11.13 12.23
C GLY A 74 2.19 -11.17 11.81
N PRO A 75 2.62 -12.19 11.03
CA PRO A 75 4.01 -12.36 10.62
C PRO A 75 4.55 -11.22 9.74
N THR A 76 5.87 -11.16 9.59
CA THR A 76 6.53 -10.24 8.67
C THR A 76 6.23 -10.59 7.21
N GLY A 77 5.96 -9.59 6.37
CA GLY A 77 5.86 -9.79 4.92
C GLY A 77 4.55 -10.40 4.40
N VAL A 78 3.48 -10.37 5.21
CA VAL A 78 2.14 -10.90 4.86
C VAL A 78 1.16 -9.85 4.29
N GLY A 79 1.56 -8.58 4.21
CA GLY A 79 0.74 -7.52 3.61
C GLY A 79 0.15 -6.47 4.57
N LYS A 80 0.54 -6.44 5.86
CA LYS A 80 0.04 -5.43 6.84
C LYS A 80 0.23 -3.98 6.38
N THR A 81 1.49 -3.60 6.11
CA THR A 81 1.85 -2.26 5.62
C THR A 81 1.26 -2.00 4.23
N LEU A 82 1.24 -3.03 3.37
CA LEU A 82 0.66 -2.94 2.03
C LEU A 82 -0.84 -2.61 2.08
N MET A 83 -1.60 -3.22 3.00
CA MET A 83 -3.02 -2.90 3.20
C MET A 83 -3.26 -1.43 3.52
N ALA A 84 -2.42 -0.82 4.36
CA ALA A 84 -2.50 0.61 4.65
C ALA A 84 -2.13 1.47 3.44
N GLU A 85 -1.08 1.08 2.69
CA GLU A 85 -0.64 1.77 1.48
C GLU A 85 -1.72 1.73 0.37
N GLU A 86 -2.32 0.58 0.12
CA GLU A 86 -3.38 0.41 -0.88
C GLU A 86 -4.70 1.06 -0.43
N LEU A 87 -5.02 1.04 0.86
CA LEU A 87 -6.16 1.82 1.36
C LEU A 87 -5.98 3.32 1.06
N ALA A 88 -4.79 3.86 1.34
CA ALA A 88 -4.49 5.27 1.06
C ALA A 88 -4.63 5.57 -0.45
N ARG A 89 -4.09 4.72 -1.33
CA ARG A 89 -4.23 4.88 -2.79
C ARG A 89 -5.69 4.83 -3.24
N CYS A 90 -6.48 3.91 -2.70
CA CYS A 90 -7.90 3.79 -3.00
C CYS A 90 -8.66 5.10 -2.74
N LEU A 91 -8.39 5.75 -1.60
CA LEU A 91 -9.05 7.01 -1.19
C LEU A 91 -8.74 8.21 -2.10
N VAL A 92 -7.67 8.13 -2.91
CA VAL A 92 -7.30 9.16 -3.89
C VAL A 92 -7.47 8.73 -5.34
N ALA A 93 -8.18 7.63 -5.60
CA ALA A 93 -8.38 7.09 -6.94
C ALA A 93 -7.06 6.77 -7.67
N ASP A 94 -6.15 6.09 -6.96
CA ASP A 94 -4.91 5.49 -7.49
C ASP A 94 -3.91 6.50 -8.10
N GLN A 95 -3.92 7.73 -7.59
CA GLN A 95 -2.91 8.74 -7.94
C GLN A 95 -1.52 8.34 -7.38
N PRO A 96 -0.42 8.69 -8.08
CA PRO A 96 0.94 8.20 -7.77
C PRO A 96 1.47 8.61 -6.40
N HIS A 97 0.86 9.62 -5.76
CA HIS A 97 1.17 10.01 -4.39
C HIS A 97 0.01 9.58 -3.49
N ALA A 98 0.19 8.51 -2.73
CA ALA A 98 -0.79 8.08 -1.76
C ALA A 98 -0.76 9.01 -0.54
N PRO A 99 -1.92 9.37 0.05
CA PRO A 99 -2.00 10.20 1.23
C PRO A 99 -1.71 9.40 2.51
N LEU A 100 -0.53 8.78 2.55
CA LEU A 100 -0.11 7.94 3.65
C LEU A 100 0.92 8.66 4.51
N ILE A 101 0.60 8.83 5.78
CA ILE A 101 1.54 9.34 6.78
C ILE A 101 2.10 8.13 7.51
N ARG A 102 3.36 7.82 7.21
CA ARG A 102 4.02 6.64 7.78
C ARG A 102 4.99 7.03 8.88
N ILE A 103 4.69 6.59 10.09
CA ILE A 103 5.50 6.76 11.29
C ILE A 103 6.16 5.41 11.60
N GLN A 104 7.49 5.36 11.50
CA GLN A 104 8.25 4.17 11.88
C GLN A 104 8.49 4.18 13.39
N CYS A 105 7.66 3.46 14.14
CA CYS A 105 7.67 3.46 15.60
C CYS A 105 8.99 2.98 16.21
N GLY A 106 9.77 2.20 15.47
CA GLY A 106 11.13 1.81 15.87
C GLY A 106 12.13 2.97 16.04
N LYS A 107 11.82 4.18 15.53
CA LYS A 107 12.60 5.41 15.77
C LYS A 107 12.24 6.11 17.08
N TYR A 108 11.11 5.76 17.69
CA TYR A 108 10.53 6.44 18.85
C TYR A 108 10.67 5.59 20.13
N LYS A 109 11.83 4.93 20.29
CA LYS A 109 12.15 4.08 21.44
C LYS A 109 12.38 4.86 22.74
N GLU A 110 12.71 6.15 22.60
CA GLU A 110 13.05 7.04 23.71
C GLU A 110 11.97 8.11 23.83
N SER A 111 11.59 8.45 25.07
CA SER A 111 10.56 9.45 25.38
C SER A 111 10.75 10.77 24.61
N HIS A 112 11.98 11.30 24.59
CA HIS A 112 12.26 12.59 23.92
C HIS A 112 12.09 12.54 22.40
N ARG A 113 12.22 11.37 21.76
CA ARG A 113 11.93 11.20 20.33
C ARG A 113 10.44 11.25 20.05
N VAL A 114 9.61 10.75 20.97
CA VAL A 114 8.14 10.81 20.85
C VAL A 114 7.67 12.27 20.77
N SER A 115 8.33 13.19 21.49
CA SER A 115 8.04 14.62 21.41
C SER A 115 8.17 15.20 19.99
N GLU A 116 9.02 14.63 19.11
CA GLU A 116 9.12 15.06 17.71
C GLU A 116 7.80 14.88 16.94
N LEU A 117 6.92 13.97 17.38
CA LEU A 117 5.60 13.79 16.78
C LEU A 117 4.67 14.96 17.04
N ILE A 118 4.73 15.54 18.25
CA ILE A 118 3.90 16.68 18.69
C ILE A 118 4.62 18.04 18.53
N GLY A 119 5.90 18.03 18.17
CA GLY A 119 6.73 19.22 18.06
C GLY A 119 7.33 19.66 19.39
N SER A 120 7.98 20.82 19.39
CA SER A 120 8.55 21.43 20.60
C SER A 120 7.69 22.58 21.10
N PRO A 121 7.62 22.81 22.42
CA PRO A 121 6.92 23.96 22.98
C PRO A 121 7.55 25.28 22.50
N PRO A 122 6.79 26.40 22.52
CA PRO A 122 7.33 27.70 22.16
C PRO A 122 8.54 28.08 23.03
N GLY A 123 9.61 28.56 22.40
CA GLY A 123 10.84 28.96 23.10
C GLY A 123 11.89 27.86 23.27
N TYR A 124 11.61 26.63 22.84
CA TYR A 124 12.61 25.55 22.75
C TYR A 124 13.26 25.50 21.35
N VAL A 125 14.43 24.87 21.28
CA VAL A 125 15.14 24.60 20.01
C VAL A 125 14.24 23.73 19.11
N GLN A 126 14.06 24.11 17.84
CA GLN A 126 13.15 23.49 16.86
C GLN A 126 11.63 23.76 17.08
N SER A 127 11.26 24.77 17.87
CA SER A 127 9.85 25.21 18.00
C SER A 127 9.24 25.74 16.70
N ASP A 128 10.08 26.08 15.72
CA ASP A 128 9.71 26.48 14.36
C ASP A 128 9.34 25.29 13.45
N LYS A 129 9.67 24.05 13.84
CA LYS A 129 9.34 22.86 13.05
C LYS A 129 8.01 22.26 13.51
N PRO A 130 7.03 22.10 12.61
CA PRO A 130 5.77 21.45 12.97
C PRO A 130 6.00 19.97 13.30
N GLY A 131 5.30 19.48 14.32
CA GLY A 131 5.30 18.05 14.66
C GLY A 131 4.78 17.21 13.51
N MET A 132 5.22 15.95 13.43
CA MET A 132 4.78 15.00 12.39
C MET A 132 3.27 14.72 12.43
N LEU A 133 2.63 14.89 13.59
CA LEU A 133 1.19 14.76 13.80
C LEU A 133 0.47 16.12 13.81
N SER A 134 1.09 17.18 13.29
CA SER A 134 0.40 18.47 13.11
C SER A 134 -0.68 18.35 12.04
N GLN A 135 -1.72 19.17 12.16
CA GLN A 135 -2.78 19.28 11.15
C GLN A 135 -2.21 19.54 9.75
N MET A 136 -1.20 20.42 9.67
CA MET A 136 -0.49 20.71 8.42
C MET A 136 0.01 19.42 7.76
N LYS A 137 0.70 18.58 8.53
CA LYS A 137 1.26 17.31 8.04
C LYS A 137 0.19 16.27 7.73
N ILE A 138 -0.95 16.34 8.41
CA ILE A 138 -2.05 15.40 8.21
C ILE A 138 -2.81 15.63 6.92
N ASP A 139 -3.09 16.88 6.56
CA ASP A 139 -3.84 17.15 5.33
C ASP A 139 -2.92 17.34 4.10
N GLU A 140 -1.63 17.59 4.31
CA GLU A 140 -0.62 17.83 3.25
C GLU A 140 -0.66 16.78 2.12
N PRO A 141 -0.64 15.46 2.40
CA PRO A 141 -0.58 14.46 1.35
C PRO A 141 -1.79 14.47 0.42
N HIS A 142 -2.99 14.73 0.94
CA HIS A 142 -4.20 14.80 0.12
C HIS A 142 -4.30 16.05 -0.73
N PHE A 143 -3.94 17.18 -0.14
CA PHE A 143 -3.99 18.48 -0.81
C PHE A 143 -3.14 18.47 -2.08
N TRP A 144 -1.90 17.96 -1.98
CA TRP A 144 -1.00 17.87 -3.12
C TRP A 144 -1.46 16.90 -4.20
N VAL A 145 -2.27 15.90 -3.86
CA VAL A 145 -2.77 14.89 -4.80
C VAL A 145 -4.00 15.37 -5.55
N LYS A 146 -4.99 15.91 -4.83
CA LYS A 146 -6.30 16.24 -5.42
C LYS A 146 -6.42 17.69 -5.88
N ALA A 147 -5.91 18.63 -5.09
CA ALA A 147 -6.15 20.05 -5.31
C ALA A 147 -5.05 20.72 -6.15
N ARG A 148 -3.78 20.45 -5.82
CA ARG A 148 -2.63 21.13 -6.44
C ARG A 148 -2.59 21.05 -7.96
N PRO A 149 -2.74 19.88 -8.63
CA PRO A 149 -2.58 19.82 -10.08
C PRO A 149 -3.65 20.65 -10.81
N PHE A 150 -4.86 20.70 -10.26
CA PHE A 150 -5.95 21.53 -10.76
C PHE A 150 -5.64 23.03 -10.58
N LEU A 151 -5.20 23.42 -9.39
CA LEU A 151 -4.87 24.81 -9.07
C LEU A 151 -3.68 25.31 -9.89
N GLU A 152 -2.60 24.53 -9.98
CA GLU A 152 -1.44 24.85 -10.83
C GLU A 152 -1.80 25.00 -12.30
N LYS A 153 -2.69 24.14 -12.83
CA LYS A 153 -3.16 24.29 -14.21
C LYS A 153 -3.99 25.56 -14.40
N ARG A 154 -4.82 25.92 -13.42
CA ARG A 154 -5.69 27.11 -13.46
C ARG A 154 -4.94 28.42 -13.29
N PHE A 155 -3.82 28.40 -12.56
CA PHE A 155 -3.06 29.58 -12.18
C PHE A 155 -1.63 29.60 -12.77
N ARG A 156 -1.35 28.73 -13.75
CA ARG A 156 -0.05 28.52 -14.39
C ARG A 156 0.66 29.79 -14.87
N ASP A 157 -0.12 30.81 -15.24
CA ASP A 157 0.37 32.06 -15.82
C ASP A 157 0.44 33.24 -14.82
N ARG A 158 0.25 32.99 -13.51
CA ARG A 158 0.26 34.03 -12.48
C ARG A 158 1.51 33.97 -11.60
N ASP A 159 1.87 35.13 -11.05
CA ASP A 159 2.92 35.36 -10.05
C ASP A 159 3.02 34.19 -9.04
N PRO A 160 4.18 33.53 -8.92
CA PRO A 160 4.38 32.41 -7.99
C PRO A 160 3.95 32.70 -6.55
N LYS A 161 4.12 33.93 -6.06
CA LYS A 161 3.67 34.30 -4.70
C LYS A 161 2.16 34.24 -4.56
N LYS A 162 1.41 34.63 -5.60
CA LYS A 162 -0.06 34.52 -5.62
C LYS A 162 -0.53 33.07 -5.72
N LEU A 163 0.22 32.20 -6.39
CA LEU A 163 -0.09 30.77 -6.42
C LEU A 163 0.04 30.17 -5.03
N GLU A 164 1.13 30.47 -4.31
CA GLU A 164 1.31 30.02 -2.92
C GLU A 164 0.21 30.55 -1.99
N ASP A 165 -0.18 31.83 -2.11
CA ASP A 165 -1.28 32.40 -1.33
C ASP A 165 -2.63 31.72 -1.65
N VAL A 166 -2.89 31.39 -2.92
CA VAL A 166 -4.10 30.67 -3.35
C VAL A 166 -4.10 29.23 -2.85
N LEU A 167 -2.96 28.55 -2.93
CA LEU A 167 -2.80 27.19 -2.42
C LEU A 167 -3.00 27.17 -0.90
N ALA A 168 -2.41 28.12 -0.17
CA ALA A 168 -2.57 28.26 1.28
C ALA A 168 -4.03 28.53 1.66
N ASN A 169 -4.72 29.45 0.99
CA ASN A 169 -6.13 29.74 1.26
C ASN A 169 -7.04 28.56 0.93
N PHE A 170 -6.82 27.89 -0.21
CA PHE A 170 -7.61 26.72 -0.61
C PHE A 170 -7.43 25.56 0.37
N TYR A 171 -6.20 25.36 0.86
CA TYR A 171 -5.92 24.37 1.88
C TYR A 171 -6.69 24.65 3.18
N GLN A 172 -6.77 25.92 3.61
CA GLN A 172 -7.53 26.31 4.81
C GLN A 172 -9.05 26.14 4.65
N GLU A 173 -9.58 26.37 3.44
CA GLU A 173 -11.03 26.34 3.17
C GLU A 173 -11.58 24.91 2.99
N TYR A 174 -10.78 23.97 2.45
CA TYR A 174 -11.21 22.63 2.05
C TYR A 174 -10.51 21.50 2.83
N ARG A 175 -10.45 21.59 4.16
CA ARG A 175 -9.83 20.58 5.05
C ARG A 175 -10.44 19.15 5.13
N PRO A 176 -11.57 18.73 4.51
CA PRO A 176 -12.11 17.39 4.79
C PRO A 176 -11.52 16.30 3.89
N TYR A 177 -10.20 16.08 3.96
CA TYR A 177 -9.57 14.96 3.25
C TYR A 177 -9.34 13.76 4.17
N LEU A 178 -9.52 12.55 3.62
CA LEU A 178 -9.49 11.29 4.36
C LEU A 178 -8.08 10.72 4.56
N SER A 179 -7.32 11.19 5.53
CA SER A 179 -5.94 10.76 5.71
C SER A 179 -5.80 9.31 6.18
N VAL A 180 -4.74 8.62 5.77
CA VAL A 180 -4.35 7.32 6.36
C VAL A 180 -3.05 7.51 7.13
N ILE A 181 -3.08 7.18 8.41
CA ILE A 181 -1.94 7.33 9.33
C ILE A 181 -1.50 5.95 9.79
N LEU A 182 -0.27 5.59 9.43
CA LEU A 182 0.31 4.28 9.68
C LEU A 182 1.43 4.38 10.72
N PHE A 183 1.19 3.79 11.88
CA PHE A 183 2.18 3.55 12.93
C PHE A 183 2.76 2.14 12.74
N ASP A 184 3.93 2.07 12.10
CA ASP A 184 4.54 0.81 11.69
C ASP A 184 5.47 0.25 12.79
N GLU A 185 5.30 -1.02 13.14
CA GLU A 185 6.03 -1.73 14.21
C GLU A 185 5.86 -1.05 15.59
N VAL A 186 4.60 -0.77 15.94
CA VAL A 186 4.26 0.03 17.12
C VAL A 186 4.76 -0.59 18.41
N GLU A 187 4.90 -1.92 18.49
CA GLU A 187 5.46 -2.64 19.64
C GLU A 187 6.90 -2.25 20.03
N LYS A 188 7.60 -1.52 19.17
CA LYS A 188 8.98 -1.04 19.40
C LYS A 188 9.03 0.37 20.00
N ALA A 189 7.92 1.08 20.10
CA ALA A 189 7.89 2.46 20.60
C ALA A 189 7.99 2.56 22.12
N HIS A 190 8.35 3.74 22.61
CA HIS A 190 8.24 4.13 24.01
C HIS A 190 6.78 4.24 24.45
N ASN A 191 6.55 4.09 25.77
CA ASN A 191 5.20 4.12 26.32
C ASN A 191 4.45 5.44 26.13
N ASP A 192 5.17 6.56 26.01
CA ASP A 192 4.54 7.87 25.78
C ASP A 192 3.79 7.94 24.45
N LEU A 193 4.17 7.14 23.45
CA LEU A 193 3.42 7.05 22.20
C LEU A 193 2.02 6.48 22.45
N TRP A 194 1.85 5.56 23.40
CA TRP A 194 0.54 5.00 23.73
C TRP A 194 -0.43 6.05 24.24
N ASN A 195 0.05 6.97 25.07
CA ASN A 195 -0.77 8.06 25.61
C ASN A 195 -1.27 8.97 24.48
N LEU A 196 -0.40 9.33 23.52
CA LEU A 196 -0.80 10.11 22.35
C LEU A 196 -1.84 9.35 21.50
N LEU A 197 -1.62 8.06 21.28
CA LEU A 197 -2.53 7.21 20.51
C LEU A 197 -3.91 7.11 21.17
N LEU A 198 -3.98 6.99 22.50
CA LEU A 198 -5.24 6.93 23.24
C LEU A 198 -6.08 8.19 22.99
N HIS A 199 -5.49 9.38 23.10
CA HIS A 199 -6.18 10.64 22.80
C HIS A 199 -6.71 10.68 21.35
N ILE A 200 -5.88 10.27 20.38
CA ILE A 200 -6.29 10.21 18.97
C ILE A 200 -7.46 9.25 18.77
N ILE A 201 -7.42 8.06 19.40
CA ILE A 201 -8.45 7.02 19.22
C ILE A 201 -9.76 7.40 19.90
N ASP A 202 -9.68 8.03 21.07
CA ASP A 202 -10.84 8.29 21.92
C ASP A 202 -11.56 9.58 21.58
N ASP A 203 -10.79 10.65 21.39
CA ASP A 203 -11.28 12.02 21.23
C ASP A 203 -11.18 12.51 19.79
N GLY A 204 -10.48 11.77 18.92
CA GLY A 204 -10.25 12.17 17.54
C GLY A 204 -9.44 13.45 17.39
N GLU A 205 -8.80 13.91 18.46
CA GLU A 205 -8.03 15.15 18.50
C GLU A 205 -6.74 14.95 19.29
N LEU A 206 -5.68 15.69 18.95
CA LEU A 206 -4.42 15.70 19.68
C LEU A 206 -3.98 17.14 19.92
N THR A 207 -3.67 17.47 21.17
CA THR A 207 -3.05 18.76 21.51
C THR A 207 -1.55 18.69 21.26
N MET A 208 -1.06 19.56 20.39
CA MET A 208 0.34 19.69 19.99
C MET A 208 1.15 20.45 21.06
N ALA A 209 2.48 20.35 21.02
CA ALA A 209 3.33 21.00 22.01
C ALA A 209 3.26 22.55 21.98
N ASN A 210 2.89 23.11 20.83
CA ASN A 210 2.64 24.55 20.64
C ASN A 210 1.22 24.99 21.10
N GLY A 211 0.39 24.08 21.60
CA GLY A 211 -0.99 24.33 22.04
C GLY A 211 -2.03 24.26 20.92
N GLU A 212 -1.64 24.04 19.67
CA GLU A 212 -2.59 23.82 18.58
C GLU A 212 -3.26 22.44 18.71
N ILE A 213 -4.50 22.33 18.21
CA ILE A 213 -5.22 21.06 18.17
C ILE A 213 -5.18 20.53 16.75
N THR A 214 -4.77 19.27 16.63
CA THR A 214 -4.89 18.49 15.39
C THR A 214 -6.16 17.64 15.45
N ASP A 215 -6.92 17.64 14.37
CA ASP A 215 -8.14 16.86 14.13
C ASP A 215 -7.83 15.58 13.33
N PHE A 216 -8.26 14.43 13.88
CA PHE A 216 -8.13 13.08 13.32
C PHE A 216 -9.47 12.44 12.98
N ARG A 217 -10.60 13.16 13.10
CA ARG A 217 -11.94 12.62 12.82
C ARG A 217 -12.10 12.19 11.36
N ASN A 218 -11.38 12.83 10.44
CA ASN A 218 -11.31 12.46 9.03
C ASN A 218 -10.10 11.59 8.70
N SER A 219 -9.68 10.74 9.64
CA SER A 219 -8.49 9.90 9.47
C SER A 219 -8.80 8.44 9.71
N VAL A 220 -8.03 7.57 9.06
CA VAL A 220 -7.93 6.15 9.39
C VAL A 220 -6.57 5.91 10.04
N VAL A 221 -6.58 5.46 11.29
CA VAL A 221 -5.38 5.18 12.07
C VAL A 221 -5.09 3.68 12.02
N ILE A 222 -3.90 3.30 11.59
CA ILE A 222 -3.48 1.90 11.45
C ILE A 222 -2.20 1.69 12.25
N LEU A 223 -2.23 0.72 13.15
CA LEU A 223 -1.12 0.30 13.98
C LEU A 223 -0.68 -1.07 13.48
N THR A 224 0.56 -1.23 12.99
CA THR A 224 1.06 -2.58 12.65
C THR A 224 1.91 -3.11 13.79
N CYS A 225 1.79 -4.41 14.04
CA CYS A 225 2.68 -5.12 14.93
C CYS A 225 3.02 -6.51 14.39
N ASN A 226 4.20 -7.01 14.75
CA ASN A 226 4.63 -8.37 14.39
C ASN A 226 4.29 -9.41 15.46
N VAL A 227 3.31 -9.12 16.32
CA VAL A 227 2.84 -10.00 17.39
C VAL A 227 2.10 -11.21 16.79
N GLY A 228 2.14 -12.36 17.46
CA GLY A 228 1.45 -13.58 17.03
C GLY A 228 2.08 -14.31 15.83
N GLY A 229 2.98 -13.68 15.07
CA GLY A 229 3.55 -14.26 13.84
C GLY A 229 4.32 -15.57 14.07
N ARG A 230 5.16 -15.63 15.12
CA ARG A 230 5.91 -16.85 15.49
C ARG A 230 4.97 -18.00 15.86
N ARG A 231 3.95 -17.70 16.65
CA ARG A 231 2.96 -18.68 17.12
C ARG A 231 2.16 -19.26 15.97
N GLN A 232 1.74 -18.43 15.01
CA GLN A 232 1.10 -18.89 13.78
C GLN A 232 1.99 -19.87 13.00
N GLN A 233 3.27 -19.55 12.82
CA GLN A 233 4.21 -20.42 12.12
C GLN A 233 4.42 -21.76 12.84
N GLU A 234 4.48 -21.77 14.17
CA GLU A 234 4.60 -22.98 14.98
C GLU A 234 3.37 -23.88 14.88
N LEU A 235 2.17 -23.29 14.93
CA LEU A 235 0.90 -24.00 14.74
C LEU A 235 0.82 -24.63 13.34
N LEU A 236 1.16 -23.88 12.30
CA LEU A 236 1.17 -24.37 10.91
C LEU A 236 2.25 -25.43 10.64
N ALA A 237 3.37 -25.38 11.38
CA ALA A 237 4.43 -26.37 11.27
C ALA A 237 4.18 -27.65 12.10
N GLY A 238 3.09 -27.70 12.89
CA GLY A 238 2.83 -28.80 13.82
C GLY A 238 3.89 -28.95 14.91
N LYS A 239 4.60 -27.86 15.27
CA LYS A 239 5.76 -27.88 16.17
C LYS A 239 5.47 -27.36 17.58
N SER A 240 4.21 -27.17 17.96
CA SER A 240 3.88 -26.69 19.30
C SER A 240 3.93 -27.79 20.36
N HIS A 241 5.04 -27.88 21.09
CA HIS A 241 5.11 -28.65 22.33
C HIS A 241 4.42 -27.89 23.48
N GLN A 242 3.10 -28.10 23.72
CA GLN A 242 2.55 -27.98 25.09
C GLN A 242 1.22 -28.72 25.32
N MET A 243 1.33 -29.79 26.12
CA MET A 243 0.39 -30.40 27.07
C MET A 243 -0.89 -29.59 27.39
N GLY A 244 -2.06 -30.10 26.97
CA GLY A 244 -3.36 -29.65 27.44
C GLY A 244 -4.46 -30.63 27.01
N PHE A 245 -5.40 -30.96 27.90
CA PHE A 245 -6.56 -31.80 27.60
C PHE A 245 -7.49 -31.06 26.63
N GLY A 246 -7.40 -31.37 25.34
CA GLY A 246 -8.21 -30.80 24.28
C GLY A 246 -8.05 -31.59 22.99
N THR A 247 -8.90 -31.30 22.01
CA THR A 247 -8.97 -31.91 20.67
C THR A 247 -7.58 -32.11 20.05
N PRO A 248 -7.28 -33.25 19.40
CA PRO A 248 -5.99 -33.48 18.76
C PRO A 248 -5.56 -32.31 17.87
N GLU A 249 -4.32 -31.84 17.98
CA GLU A 249 -3.80 -30.72 17.16
C GLU A 249 -3.87 -31.00 15.64
N SER A 250 -3.91 -32.29 15.26
CA SER A 250 -4.17 -32.74 13.90
C SER A 250 -5.55 -32.31 13.38
N ASP A 251 -6.56 -32.29 14.24
CA ASP A 251 -7.95 -32.00 13.87
C ASP A 251 -8.18 -30.47 13.79
N ILE A 252 -7.46 -29.71 14.63
CA ILE A 252 -7.48 -28.24 14.62
C ILE A 252 -6.82 -27.69 13.35
N SER A 253 -5.70 -28.29 12.91
CA SER A 253 -5.01 -27.86 11.68
C SER A 253 -5.80 -28.16 10.40
N GLN A 254 -6.67 -29.16 10.42
CA GLN A 254 -7.54 -29.52 9.30
C GLN A 254 -8.83 -28.69 9.23
N ASN A 255 -9.28 -28.12 10.35
CA ASN A 255 -10.45 -27.25 10.39
C ASN A 255 -10.04 -25.78 10.40
N ALA A 256 -10.23 -25.10 9.27
CA ALA A 256 -9.87 -23.70 9.10
C ALA A 256 -10.47 -22.80 10.20
N ASP A 257 -11.73 -22.99 10.58
CA ASP A 257 -12.39 -22.13 11.56
C ASP A 257 -11.84 -22.33 12.98
N LEU A 258 -11.52 -23.57 13.36
CA LEU A 258 -10.89 -23.86 14.66
C LEU A 258 -9.47 -23.31 14.73
N LEU A 259 -8.69 -23.47 13.65
CA LEU A 259 -7.37 -22.88 13.52
C LEU A 259 -7.44 -21.36 13.68
N ASP A 260 -8.44 -20.72 13.09
CA ASP A 260 -8.61 -19.27 13.13
C ASP A 260 -8.96 -18.76 14.50
N GLN A 261 -9.90 -19.42 15.18
CA GLN A 261 -10.25 -19.10 16.55
C GLN A 261 -9.03 -19.25 17.46
N ARG A 262 -8.21 -20.29 17.23
CA ARG A 262 -7.00 -20.52 18.02
C ARG A 262 -5.94 -19.45 17.76
N ILE A 263 -5.65 -19.15 16.50
CA ILE A 263 -4.71 -18.10 16.10
C ILE A 263 -5.17 -16.76 16.68
N TYR A 264 -6.48 -16.47 16.63
CA TYR A 264 -7.05 -15.26 17.19
C TYR A 264 -6.86 -15.18 18.70
N GLY A 265 -7.28 -16.21 19.42
CA GLY A 265 -7.15 -16.26 20.88
C GLY A 265 -5.70 -16.15 21.35
N ASP A 266 -4.77 -16.88 20.71
CA ASP A 266 -3.34 -16.83 21.07
C ASP A 266 -2.73 -15.45 20.74
N THR A 267 -3.10 -14.83 19.62
CA THR A 267 -2.56 -13.52 19.21
C THR A 267 -3.07 -12.39 20.10
N VAL A 268 -4.36 -12.40 20.45
CA VAL A 268 -4.94 -11.38 21.34
C VAL A 268 -4.30 -11.42 22.73
N LYS A 269 -4.06 -12.60 23.30
CA LYS A 269 -3.32 -12.74 24.57
C LYS A 269 -1.93 -12.12 24.48
N LEU A 270 -1.19 -12.39 23.40
CA LEU A 270 0.14 -11.81 23.19
C LEU A 270 0.09 -10.29 23.01
N ILE A 271 -0.97 -9.75 22.44
CA ILE A 271 -1.21 -8.30 22.34
C ILE A 271 -1.48 -7.73 23.75
N GLU A 272 -2.33 -8.36 24.55
CA GLU A 272 -2.63 -7.96 25.94
C GLU A 272 -1.38 -7.95 26.84
N GLU A 273 -0.43 -8.86 26.61
CA GLU A 273 0.85 -8.90 27.33
C GLU A 273 1.84 -7.81 26.89
N ARG A 274 1.72 -7.33 25.65
CA ARG A 274 2.68 -6.41 25.00
C ARG A 274 2.27 -4.95 25.08
N PHE A 275 0.97 -4.66 25.07
CA PHE A 275 0.41 -3.31 24.98
C PHE A 275 -0.31 -2.91 26.26
N ALA A 276 -0.49 -1.60 26.46
CA ALA A 276 -1.24 -1.08 27.60
C ALA A 276 -2.69 -1.62 27.59
N PRO A 277 -3.22 -2.13 28.71
CA PRO A 277 -4.59 -2.67 28.79
C PRO A 277 -5.66 -1.70 28.32
N GLU A 278 -5.45 -0.40 28.54
CA GLU A 278 -6.34 0.68 28.11
C GLU A 278 -6.46 0.72 26.58
N LEU A 279 -5.32 0.71 25.88
CA LEU A 279 -5.27 0.72 24.41
C LEU A 279 -5.94 -0.52 23.83
N VAL A 280 -5.63 -1.70 24.39
CA VAL A 280 -6.23 -2.97 23.94
C VAL A 280 -7.73 -2.98 24.21
N GLY A 281 -8.18 -2.45 25.35
CA GLY A 281 -9.60 -2.32 25.67
C GLY A 281 -10.37 -1.50 24.65
N ARG A 282 -9.79 -0.39 24.15
CA ARG A 282 -10.41 0.46 23.12
C ARG A 282 -10.41 -0.16 21.73
N LEU A 283 -9.33 -0.87 21.39
CA LEU A 283 -9.13 -1.40 20.04
C LEU A 283 -9.44 -2.90 19.89
N ARG A 284 -9.99 -3.56 20.92
CA ARG A 284 -10.19 -5.02 20.92
C ARG A 284 -10.98 -5.51 19.71
N SER A 285 -12.07 -4.82 19.36
CA SER A 285 -12.90 -5.16 18.19
C SER A 285 -12.23 -4.83 16.86
N GLU A 286 -11.18 -4.01 16.89
CA GLU A 286 -10.46 -3.51 15.72
C GLU A 286 -9.10 -4.21 15.51
N ILE A 287 -8.82 -5.27 16.27
CA ILE A 287 -7.67 -6.14 16.06
C ILE A 287 -7.93 -7.02 14.83
N ILE A 288 -7.13 -6.80 13.79
CA ILE A 288 -7.15 -7.57 12.55
C ILE A 288 -5.89 -8.43 12.48
N ILE A 289 -6.10 -9.74 12.36
CA ILE A 289 -5.00 -10.71 12.30
C ILE A 289 -4.76 -11.12 10.86
N PHE A 290 -3.55 -10.83 10.40
CA PHE A 290 -3.02 -11.25 9.11
C PHE A 290 -2.43 -12.64 9.23
N ARG A 291 -2.74 -13.49 8.26
CA ARG A 291 -2.26 -14.86 8.22
C ARG A 291 -0.94 -14.99 7.49
N THR A 292 -0.22 -16.04 7.86
CA THR A 292 0.86 -16.56 7.01
C THR A 292 0.27 -16.95 5.65
N LEU A 293 0.90 -16.49 4.58
CA LEU A 293 0.47 -16.80 3.22
C LEU A 293 0.78 -18.27 2.89
N ASP A 294 -0.23 -18.99 2.40
CA ASP A 294 -0.08 -20.34 1.89
C ASP A 294 0.60 -20.35 0.51
N TYR A 295 0.85 -21.53 -0.07
CA TYR A 295 1.48 -21.60 -1.38
C TYR A 295 0.62 -20.93 -2.47
N SER A 296 -0.69 -21.12 -2.43
CA SER A 296 -1.60 -20.56 -3.45
C SER A 296 -1.61 -19.03 -3.43
N SER A 297 -1.66 -18.41 -2.24
CA SER A 297 -1.59 -16.96 -2.10
C SER A 297 -0.23 -16.42 -2.50
N ARG A 298 0.87 -17.11 -2.16
CA ARG A 298 2.22 -16.70 -2.58
C ARG A 298 2.37 -16.70 -4.09
N LEU A 299 1.83 -17.72 -4.78
CA LEU A 299 1.83 -17.78 -6.24
C LEU A 299 1.03 -16.63 -6.85
N LYS A 300 -0.17 -16.35 -6.35
CA LYS A 300 -0.98 -15.20 -6.78
C LYS A 300 -0.26 -13.86 -6.57
N VAL A 301 0.47 -13.69 -5.46
CA VAL A 301 1.31 -12.49 -5.25
C VAL A 301 2.41 -12.39 -6.30
N LEU A 302 3.08 -13.51 -6.63
CA LEU A 302 4.08 -13.52 -7.70
C LEU A 302 3.45 -13.15 -9.03
N GLU A 303 2.30 -13.73 -9.37
CA GLU A 303 1.60 -13.43 -10.63
C GLU A 303 1.20 -11.95 -10.73
N LEU A 304 0.76 -11.33 -9.63
CA LEU A 304 0.54 -9.90 -9.56
C LEU A 304 1.82 -9.09 -9.79
N MET A 305 2.97 -9.52 -9.25
CA MET A 305 4.24 -8.83 -9.52
C MET A 305 4.66 -8.96 -10.99
N LEU A 306 4.47 -10.13 -11.59
CA LEU A 306 4.80 -10.38 -13.00
C LEU A 306 3.88 -9.61 -13.95
N SER A 307 2.59 -9.48 -13.62
CA SER A 307 1.67 -8.66 -14.41
C SER A 307 2.04 -7.17 -14.38
N LEU A 308 2.56 -6.67 -13.26
CA LEU A 308 3.09 -5.30 -13.19
C LEU A 308 4.35 -5.13 -14.07
N GLU A 309 5.21 -6.15 -14.22
CA GLU A 309 6.32 -6.11 -15.17
C GLU A 309 5.82 -6.11 -16.63
N GLN A 310 4.78 -6.90 -16.94
CA GLN A 310 4.10 -6.89 -18.24
C GLN A 310 3.57 -5.49 -18.60
N GLU A 311 2.93 -4.79 -17.66
CA GLU A 311 2.42 -3.44 -17.88
C GLU A 311 3.54 -2.45 -18.22
N LYS A 312 4.70 -2.54 -17.57
CA LYS A 312 5.85 -1.66 -17.84
C LYS A 312 6.38 -1.79 -19.27
N VAL A 313 6.48 -3.02 -19.78
CA VAL A 313 6.98 -3.27 -21.14
C VAL A 313 5.93 -3.01 -22.22
N SER A 314 4.64 -3.08 -21.86
CA SER A 314 3.51 -2.74 -22.74
C SER A 314 3.29 -1.23 -22.87
N GLY A 315 3.68 -0.45 -21.85
CA GLY A 315 3.24 0.92 -21.61
C GLY A 315 4.03 2.07 -22.27
N ARG A 316 4.93 1.82 -23.23
CA ARG A 316 5.58 2.93 -23.96
C ARG A 316 4.61 3.56 -24.98
N ARG A 317 3.74 4.45 -24.49
CA ARG A 317 2.78 5.22 -25.31
C ARG A 317 3.50 5.96 -26.44
N GLY A 318 3.01 5.78 -27.68
CA GLY A 318 3.48 6.52 -28.86
C GLY A 318 4.17 5.66 -29.92
N THR A 319 4.37 4.37 -29.70
CA THR A 319 4.85 3.45 -30.74
C THR A 319 3.66 2.84 -31.49
N THR A 320 3.77 2.73 -32.81
CA THR A 320 2.83 1.97 -33.65
C THR A 320 3.10 0.46 -33.58
N ALA A 321 4.12 0.05 -32.84
CA ALA A 321 4.51 -1.34 -32.66
C ALA A 321 3.58 -2.03 -31.66
N PRO A 322 3.25 -3.32 -31.86
CA PRO A 322 2.48 -4.09 -30.89
C PRO A 322 3.22 -4.17 -29.54
N PRO A 323 2.48 -4.36 -28.42
CA PRO A 323 3.11 -4.52 -27.12
C PRO A 323 3.93 -5.82 -27.07
N MET A 324 5.03 -5.78 -26.33
CA MET A 324 5.78 -6.99 -26.00
C MET A 324 4.95 -7.84 -25.03
N LEU A 325 4.89 -9.15 -25.24
CA LEU A 325 4.17 -10.09 -24.39
C LEU A 325 5.15 -10.96 -23.62
N LEU A 326 5.01 -10.99 -22.29
CA LEU A 326 5.81 -11.80 -21.38
C LEU A 326 5.03 -13.04 -20.97
N HIS A 327 5.67 -14.19 -21.14
CA HIS A 327 5.18 -15.49 -20.72
C HIS A 327 6.13 -16.07 -19.67
N PHE A 328 5.57 -16.74 -18.65
CA PHE A 328 6.35 -17.32 -17.57
C PHE A 328 5.91 -18.78 -17.37
N SER A 329 6.85 -19.72 -17.50
CA SER A 329 6.56 -21.14 -17.26
C SER A 329 6.27 -21.42 -15.79
N GLU A 330 5.54 -22.50 -15.49
CA GLU A 330 5.22 -22.88 -14.11
C GLU A 330 6.49 -23.26 -13.32
N GLU A 331 7.48 -23.87 -13.96
CA GLU A 331 8.78 -24.19 -13.36
C GLU A 331 9.55 -22.91 -12.99
N PHE A 332 9.50 -21.90 -13.85
CA PHE A 332 10.13 -20.62 -13.58
C PHE A 332 9.43 -19.87 -12.43
N LYS A 333 8.08 -19.87 -12.39
CA LYS A 333 7.34 -19.31 -11.26
C LYS A 333 7.69 -20.01 -9.94
N ALA A 334 7.75 -21.34 -9.95
CA ALA A 334 8.15 -22.13 -8.79
C ALA A 334 9.59 -21.80 -8.34
N PHE A 335 10.51 -21.64 -9.28
CA PHE A 335 11.89 -21.20 -9.03
C PHE A 335 11.94 -19.82 -8.35
N LEU A 336 11.22 -18.82 -8.88
CA LEU A 336 11.15 -17.48 -8.27
C LEU A 336 10.58 -17.53 -6.86
N LEU A 337 9.52 -18.32 -6.64
CA LEU A 337 8.94 -18.49 -5.30
C LEU A 337 9.91 -19.15 -4.34
N GLN A 338 10.67 -20.15 -4.76
CA GLN A 338 11.66 -20.83 -3.94
C GLN A 338 12.79 -19.89 -3.54
N GLU A 339 13.33 -19.11 -4.48
CA GLU A 339 14.40 -18.14 -4.24
C GLU A 339 13.89 -16.95 -3.38
N GLY A 340 12.64 -16.53 -3.58
CA GLY A 340 12.03 -15.38 -2.89
C GLY A 340 11.35 -15.71 -1.55
N SER A 341 11.13 -16.99 -1.22
CA SER A 341 10.47 -17.40 0.02
C SER A 341 11.48 -17.58 1.15
N ASN A 342 11.48 -16.66 2.12
CA ASN A 342 12.24 -16.84 3.36
C ASN A 342 11.29 -16.97 4.56
N ARG A 343 11.49 -18.00 5.40
CA ARG A 343 10.68 -18.24 6.62
C ARG A 343 10.67 -17.05 7.59
N LEU A 344 11.76 -16.29 7.67
CA LEU A 344 11.91 -15.16 8.60
C LEU A 344 11.37 -13.83 8.05
N TYR A 345 11.41 -13.64 6.73
CA TYR A 345 11.11 -12.35 6.09
C TYR A 345 9.84 -12.37 5.22
N GLY A 346 9.16 -13.52 5.13
CA GLY A 346 8.00 -13.70 4.28
C GLY A 346 8.35 -13.47 2.80
N LEU A 347 7.44 -12.81 2.07
CA LEU A 347 7.63 -12.47 0.65
C LEU A 347 8.44 -11.18 0.40
N ARG A 348 8.99 -10.53 1.43
CA ARG A 348 9.78 -9.30 1.23
C ARG A 348 10.91 -9.46 0.19
N PRO A 349 11.68 -10.57 0.17
CA PRO A 349 12.73 -10.76 -0.82
C PRO A 349 12.21 -11.02 -2.25
N LEU A 350 10.94 -11.41 -2.41
CA LEU A 350 10.39 -11.82 -3.70
C LEU A 350 10.48 -10.70 -4.73
N ARG A 351 10.29 -9.44 -4.31
CA ARG A 351 10.44 -8.27 -5.20
C ARG A 351 11.86 -8.16 -5.75
N ASP A 352 12.87 -8.38 -4.93
CA ASP A 352 14.27 -8.33 -5.36
C ASP A 352 14.60 -9.49 -6.31
N VAL A 353 14.02 -10.67 -6.08
CA VAL A 353 14.16 -11.84 -6.96
C VAL A 353 13.52 -11.56 -8.31
N VAL A 354 12.28 -11.07 -8.36
CA VAL A 354 11.62 -10.66 -9.62
C VAL A 354 12.45 -9.60 -10.35
N HIS A 355 12.94 -8.59 -9.63
CA HIS A 355 13.80 -7.57 -10.24
C HIS A 355 15.07 -8.16 -10.85
N LYS A 356 15.80 -9.01 -10.11
CA LYS A 356 17.05 -9.61 -10.56
C LYS A 356 16.87 -10.63 -11.70
N ARG A 357 15.78 -11.40 -11.68
CA ARG A 357 15.54 -12.53 -12.60
C ARG A 357 14.68 -12.17 -13.81
N VAL A 358 13.91 -11.09 -13.73
CA VAL A 358 12.98 -10.67 -14.78
C VAL A 358 13.31 -9.25 -15.25
N THR A 359 13.16 -8.25 -14.38
CA THR A 359 13.29 -6.83 -14.78
C THR A 359 14.67 -6.50 -15.34
N LEU A 360 15.75 -6.94 -14.67
CA LEU A 360 17.11 -6.65 -15.08
C LEU A 360 17.47 -7.33 -16.41
N PRO A 361 17.27 -8.64 -16.60
CA PRO A 361 17.46 -9.27 -17.92
C PRO A 361 16.63 -8.63 -19.04
N LEU A 362 15.35 -8.33 -18.80
CA LEU A 362 14.52 -7.61 -19.78
C LEU A 362 15.14 -6.27 -20.17
N SER A 363 15.55 -5.47 -19.18
CA SER A 363 16.11 -4.14 -19.41
C SER A 363 17.38 -4.22 -20.25
N THR A 364 18.31 -5.11 -19.88
CA THR A 364 19.57 -5.32 -20.60
C THR A 364 19.32 -5.81 -22.03
N SER A 365 18.40 -6.76 -22.22
CA SER A 365 18.09 -7.31 -23.54
C SER A 365 17.37 -6.32 -24.46
N ILE A 366 16.55 -5.42 -23.90
CA ILE A 366 15.94 -4.31 -24.66
C ILE A 366 17.00 -3.28 -25.03
N GLU A 367 17.88 -2.92 -24.09
CA GLU A 367 18.93 -1.92 -24.30
C GLU A 367 19.92 -2.32 -25.39
N CYS A 368 20.34 -3.59 -25.43
CA CYS A 368 21.24 -4.10 -26.46
C CYS A 368 20.56 -4.47 -27.79
N GLY A 369 19.23 -4.27 -27.90
CA GLY A 369 18.45 -4.58 -29.10
C GLY A 369 18.17 -6.06 -29.34
N ALA A 370 18.42 -6.93 -28.37
CA ALA A 370 18.09 -8.36 -28.47
C ALA A 370 16.56 -8.62 -28.40
N LEU A 371 15.84 -7.76 -27.67
CA LEU A 371 14.38 -7.76 -27.57
C LEU A 371 13.80 -6.43 -28.06
N GLU A 372 12.73 -6.52 -28.84
CA GLU A 372 12.05 -5.39 -29.47
C GLU A 372 10.55 -5.39 -29.12
N HIS A 373 9.89 -4.27 -29.37
CA HIS A 373 8.44 -4.20 -29.22
C HIS A 373 7.73 -5.19 -30.15
N GLY A 374 6.69 -5.83 -29.63
CA GLY A 374 5.89 -6.83 -30.33
C GLY A 374 6.35 -8.26 -30.10
N ASP A 375 7.57 -8.47 -29.60
CA ASP A 375 8.08 -9.80 -29.31
C ASP A 375 7.24 -10.52 -28.25
N GLU A 376 7.14 -11.84 -28.41
CA GLU A 376 6.73 -12.73 -27.33
C GLU A 376 8.00 -13.27 -26.64
N VAL A 377 8.09 -13.05 -25.33
CA VAL A 377 9.26 -13.39 -24.52
C VAL A 377 8.85 -14.43 -23.48
N LEU A 378 9.47 -15.61 -23.52
CA LEU A 378 9.23 -16.69 -22.58
C LEU A 378 10.36 -16.78 -21.56
N PHE A 379 10.04 -16.61 -20.28
CA PHE A 379 10.88 -16.96 -19.14
C PHE A 379 10.60 -18.41 -18.72
N THR A 380 11.65 -19.22 -18.70
CA THR A 380 11.54 -20.65 -18.38
C THR A 380 12.79 -21.16 -17.67
N MET A 381 12.83 -22.44 -17.33
CA MET A 381 14.01 -23.14 -16.79
C MET A 381 14.61 -24.06 -17.85
N GLU A 382 15.92 -23.97 -18.07
CA GLU A 382 16.70 -24.92 -18.86
C GLU A 382 17.58 -25.73 -17.90
N GLY A 383 17.15 -26.95 -17.58
CA GLY A 383 17.74 -27.72 -16.48
C GLY A 383 17.54 -27.01 -15.14
N SER A 384 18.63 -26.54 -14.53
CA SER A 384 18.61 -25.81 -13.25
C SER A 384 18.78 -24.30 -13.40
N GLU A 385 18.92 -23.78 -14.62
CA GLU A 385 19.22 -22.37 -14.87
C GLU A 385 18.02 -21.63 -15.52
N PRO A 386 17.78 -20.37 -15.14
CA PRO A 386 16.74 -19.57 -15.77
C PRO A 386 17.17 -19.16 -17.20
N ALA A 387 16.26 -19.31 -18.16
CA ALA A 387 16.47 -18.99 -19.57
C ALA A 387 15.37 -18.07 -20.12
N ILE A 388 15.71 -17.30 -21.16
CA ILE A 388 14.80 -16.38 -21.85
C ILE A 388 14.80 -16.73 -23.34
N TYR A 389 13.62 -16.99 -23.89
CA TYR A 389 13.44 -17.23 -25.32
C TYR A 389 12.60 -16.11 -25.95
N ARG A 390 13.00 -15.71 -27.15
CA ARG A 390 12.27 -14.73 -27.97
C ARG A 390 11.56 -15.47 -29.10
N LYS A 391 10.28 -15.15 -29.29
CA LYS A 391 9.56 -15.38 -30.54
C LYS A 391 9.30 -14.01 -31.17
N PRO A 392 10.01 -13.67 -32.28
CA PRO A 392 9.92 -12.36 -32.88
C PRO A 392 8.52 -12.11 -33.44
N HIS A 393 8.05 -10.86 -33.33
CA HIS A 393 6.87 -10.44 -34.08
C HIS A 393 7.17 -10.55 -35.57
N PRO A 394 6.29 -11.14 -36.40
CA PRO A 394 6.49 -11.12 -37.84
C PRO A 394 6.51 -9.66 -38.30
N GLU A 395 7.65 -9.20 -38.83
CA GLU A 395 7.70 -7.92 -39.52
C GLU A 395 6.64 -7.91 -40.65
N PRO A 396 6.00 -6.77 -40.94
CA PRO A 396 5.36 -6.61 -42.23
C PRO A 396 6.46 -6.82 -43.29
N ARG A 397 6.30 -7.84 -44.15
CA ARG A 397 7.18 -8.03 -45.32
C ARG A 397 7.47 -6.68 -45.96
N GLU A 398 8.76 -6.34 -46.06
CA GLU A 398 9.25 -5.11 -46.65
C GLU A 398 8.50 -4.76 -47.95
N ALA A 399 7.58 -3.79 -47.88
CA ALA A 399 7.15 -3.07 -49.06
C ALA A 399 8.26 -2.06 -49.39
N GLY A 400 9.23 -2.51 -50.19
CA GLY A 400 10.15 -1.69 -50.98
C GLY A 400 10.82 -0.52 -50.25
N ARG A 401 12.02 -0.76 -49.68
CA ARG A 401 12.95 0.34 -49.38
C ARG A 401 13.42 0.98 -50.68
N ALA A 402 12.72 2.03 -51.12
CA ALA A 402 13.28 3.03 -52.00
C ALA A 402 14.41 3.76 -51.25
N ASN A 403 15.59 3.75 -51.87
CA ASN A 403 16.76 4.53 -51.50
C ASN A 403 16.40 5.97 -51.09
N VAL A 404 16.65 6.36 -49.85
CA VAL A 404 16.98 7.75 -49.53
C VAL A 404 18.05 7.77 -48.43
N TYR A 405 19.12 8.53 -48.68
CA TYR A 405 20.28 8.86 -47.84
C TYR A 405 21.57 8.04 -48.03
N GLN A 406 22.13 8.12 -49.24
CA GLN A 406 23.57 8.38 -49.37
C GLN A 406 23.80 9.89 -49.20
N ARG A 407 24.42 10.31 -48.10
CA ARG A 407 25.11 11.62 -48.04
C ARG A 407 26.49 11.46 -48.68
N PRO A 408 26.89 12.29 -49.66
CA PRO A 408 28.29 12.35 -50.05
C PRO A 408 29.08 13.30 -49.13
N ALA A 409 30.24 12.77 -48.70
CA ALA A 409 31.51 13.37 -48.31
C ALA A 409 31.59 14.85 -47.90
N GLN A 410 32.22 15.07 -46.73
CA GLN A 410 33.27 16.09 -46.63
C GLN A 410 34.52 15.45 -46.02
N ALA A 411 35.49 15.17 -46.88
CA ALA A 411 36.85 14.85 -46.50
C ALA A 411 37.56 16.15 -46.14
N VAL A 412 38.13 16.20 -44.95
CA VAL A 412 39.07 17.23 -44.53
C VAL A 412 40.43 16.89 -45.16
N HIS A 413 40.87 17.67 -46.14
CA HIS A 413 42.30 17.77 -46.45
C HIS A 413 42.69 19.19 -46.85
N SER A 414 43.86 19.52 -46.32
CA SER A 414 44.56 20.78 -46.27
C SER A 414 45.26 21.18 -47.58
N ALA A 415 45.56 22.48 -47.63
CA ALA A 415 46.73 23.12 -48.23
C ALA A 415 46.71 23.49 -49.73
N GLY A 416 46.87 24.79 -49.96
CA GLY A 416 47.87 25.31 -50.89
C GLY A 416 47.35 25.91 -52.20
N SER A 417 47.36 27.24 -52.29
CA SER A 417 47.63 27.94 -53.55
C SER A 417 48.25 29.32 -53.22
N PRO A 418 49.44 29.65 -53.74
CA PRO A 418 49.97 31.01 -53.77
C PRO A 418 49.49 31.77 -55.01
N ASP A 419 49.57 33.09 -54.90
CA ASP A 419 49.97 34.09 -55.91
C ASP A 419 49.47 33.95 -57.37
N ASP A 420 48.70 34.96 -57.82
CA ASP A 420 49.15 35.98 -58.78
C ASP A 420 47.99 36.56 -59.62
N GLU A 421 48.01 37.90 -59.74
CA GLU A 421 47.63 38.74 -60.90
C GLU A 421 46.15 38.69 -61.38
N GLU A 422 45.45 39.74 -61.78
CA GLU A 422 45.75 41.13 -62.15
C GLU A 422 44.39 41.85 -62.40
N GLN A 423 44.35 43.18 -62.22
CA GLN A 423 43.45 44.16 -62.91
C GLN A 423 41.93 44.07 -62.60
N GLU A 424 41.20 45.10 -62.16
CA GLU A 424 41.21 46.55 -62.36
C GLU A 424 40.56 47.28 -61.16
#